data_AF-A0A1E7GCL8-F1
#
_entry.id   AF-A0A1E7GCL8-F1
#
_cell.length_a   1.000
_cell.length_b   1.000
_cell.length_c   1.000
_cell.angle_alpha   90.00
_cell.angle_beta   90.00
_cell.angle_gamma   90.00
#
_symmetry.space_group_name_H-M   'P 1'
#
loop_
_entity.id
_entity.type
_entity.pdbx_description
1 polymer ?
#
loop_
_entity_poly.entity_id
_entity_poly.type
_entity_poly.pdbx_seq_one_letter_code
_entity_poly.pdbx_strand_id
1 'polypeptide(L)'
;MQTNRLLPFLVSLLFVAVVVIGAFGTSWNTVSELPGNPADQSNIEGIGMLIFTQYAAPFEVLSVVLLASLIGAIYMAKGEGNK
;
A
#
# COMPACT_ATOMS: atom_id res chain seq x y z
N MET A 1 -23.06 28.15 11.89
CA MET A 1 -22.05 27.16 12.32
C MET A 1 -20.72 27.56 11.71
N GLN A 2 -19.77 28.12 12.48
CA GLN A 2 -18.42 28.36 11.97
C GLN A 2 -17.69 27.02 11.92
N THR A 3 -17.46 26.50 10.72
CA THR A 3 -16.70 25.27 10.51
C THR A 3 -15.27 25.49 10.98
N ASN A 4 -14.82 24.72 11.97
CA ASN A 4 -13.46 24.80 12.50
C ASN A 4 -12.46 24.19 11.48
N ARG A 5 -12.15 24.93 10.41
CA ARG A 5 -11.34 24.47 9.26
C ARG A 5 -9.89 24.14 9.61
N LEU A 6 -9.41 24.59 10.77
CA LEU A 6 -8.05 24.34 11.24
C LEU A 6 -7.80 22.88 11.63
N LEU A 7 -8.81 22.22 12.23
CA LEU A 7 -8.69 20.82 12.65
C LEU A 7 -8.49 19.85 11.46
N PRO A 8 -9.33 19.84 10.40
CA PRO A 8 -9.11 18.95 9.25
C PRO A 8 -7.82 19.29 8.49
N PHE A 9 -7.41 20.57 8.47
CA PHE A 9 -6.14 20.96 7.86
C PHE A 9 -4.94 20.36 8.60
N LEU A 10 -4.92 20.43 9.94
CA LEU A 10 -3.86 19.83 10.76
C LEU A 10 -3.80 18.31 10.60
N VAL A 11 -4.95 17.63 10.56
CA VAL A 11 -4.99 16.18 10.36
C VAL A 11 -4.45 15.81 8.98
N SER A 12 -4.84 16.54 7.93
CA SER A 12 -4.33 16.32 6.58
C SER A 12 -2.82 16.58 6.50
N LEU A 13 -2.33 17.65 7.11
CA LEU A 13 -0.91 17.96 7.16
C LEU A 13 -0.10 16.87 7.86
N LEU A 14 -0.59 16.38 9.01
CA LEU A 14 0.04 15.30 9.76
C LEU A 14 0.09 14.00 8.92
N PHE A 15 -1.01 13.66 8.26
CA PHE A 15 -1.07 12.49 7.39
C PHE A 15 -0.03 12.58 6.26
N VAL A 16 0.04 13.72 5.58
CA VAL A 16 1.05 13.95 4.52
C VAL A 16 2.46 13.84 5.09
N ALA A 17 2.72 14.43 6.27
CA ALA A 17 4.04 14.35 6.91
C ALA A 17 4.44 12.89 7.21
N VAL A 18 3.53 12.07 7.74
CA VAL A 18 3.77 10.65 8.00
C VAL A 18 4.07 9.89 6.71
N VAL A 19 3.30 10.13 5.64
CA VAL A 19 3.53 9.48 4.34
C VAL A 19 4.89 9.87 3.75
N VAL A 20 5.24 11.16 3.80
CA VAL A 20 6.53 11.65 3.31
C VAL A 20 7.68 11.05 4.11
N ILE A 21 7.62 11.09 5.44
CA ILE A 21 8.66 10.50 6.29
C ILE A 21 8.78 8.99 6.05
N GLY A 22 7.67 8.28 5.92
CA GLY A 22 7.66 6.85 5.60
C GLY A 22 8.30 6.55 4.23
N ALA A 23 7.94 7.30 3.20
CA ALA A 23 8.46 7.10 1.84
C ALA A 23 9.97 7.38 1.73
N PHE A 24 10.45 8.45 2.36
CA PHE A 24 11.87 8.82 2.33
C PHE A 24 12.71 8.10 3.39
N GLY A 25 12.11 7.63 4.48
CA GLY A 25 12.77 6.84 5.52
C GLY A 25 12.87 5.35 5.18
N THR A 26 12.05 4.85 4.24
CA THR A 26 12.13 3.47 3.77
C THR A 26 13.35 3.28 2.89
N SER A 27 14.21 2.31 3.24
CA SER A 27 15.34 1.93 2.40
C SER A 27 14.87 1.05 1.23
N TRP A 28 14.94 1.58 0.01
CA TRP A 28 14.52 0.89 -1.22
C TRP A 28 15.59 -0.07 -1.74
N ASN A 29 16.06 -0.97 -0.88
CA ASN A 29 17.10 -1.93 -1.25
C ASN A 29 16.52 -3.04 -2.14
N THR A 30 17.25 -3.36 -3.21
CA THR A 30 16.99 -4.55 -4.01
C THR A 30 17.80 -5.72 -3.46
N VAL A 31 17.14 -6.86 -3.24
CA VAL A 31 17.85 -8.11 -2.93
C VAL A 31 18.35 -8.73 -4.25
N SER A 32 19.66 -8.99 -4.34
CA SER A 32 20.24 -9.67 -5.52
C SER A 32 19.90 -11.15 -5.55
N GLU A 33 19.66 -11.75 -4.39
CA GLU A 33 19.35 -13.17 -4.23
C GLU A 33 18.29 -13.33 -3.13
N LEU A 34 17.23 -14.09 -3.43
CA LEU A 34 16.25 -14.44 -2.41
C LEU A 34 16.88 -15.48 -1.48
N PRO A 35 16.85 -15.30 -0.15
CA PRO A 35 17.31 -16.32 0.77
C PRO A 35 16.41 -17.56 0.63
N GLY A 36 16.89 -18.53 -0.14
CA GLY A 36 16.27 -19.84 -0.26
C GLY A 36 16.67 -20.68 0.94
N ASN A 37 15.69 -21.13 1.73
CA ASN A 37 15.93 -22.16 2.74
C ASN A 37 15.72 -23.54 2.08
N PRO A 38 16.76 -24.36 1.86
CA PRO A 38 16.60 -25.68 1.25
C PRO A 38 15.70 -26.62 2.07
N ALA A 39 15.55 -26.35 3.37
CA ALA A 39 14.72 -27.12 4.30
C ALA A 39 13.24 -26.71 4.32
N ASP A 40 12.87 -25.57 3.72
CA ASP A 40 11.48 -25.12 3.60
C ASP A 40 11.24 -24.57 2.18
N GLN A 41 10.86 -25.48 1.28
CA GLN A 41 10.59 -25.17 -0.12
C GLN A 41 9.38 -24.24 -0.32
N SER A 42 8.45 -24.18 0.64
CA SER A 42 7.25 -23.36 0.49
C SER A 42 7.51 -21.89 0.87
N ASN A 43 8.29 -21.64 1.92
CA ASN A 43 8.76 -20.32 2.36
C ASN A 43 7.66 -19.23 2.48
N ILE A 44 6.39 -19.63 2.69
CA ILE A 44 5.25 -18.70 2.75
C ILE A 44 5.37 -17.80 3.98
N GLU A 45 5.79 -18.36 5.12
CA GLU A 45 6.00 -17.60 6.36
C GLU A 45 7.08 -16.53 6.18
N GLY A 46 8.21 -16.88 5.56
CA GLY A 46 9.30 -15.94 5.29
C GLY A 46 8.87 -14.80 4.37
N ILE A 47 8.14 -15.12 3.30
CA ILE A 47 7.57 -14.11 2.40
C ILE A 47 6.58 -13.20 3.15
N GLY A 48 5.69 -13.78 3.95
CA GLY A 48 4.73 -13.02 4.76
C GLY A 48 5.43 -12.05 5.71
N MET A 49 6.44 -12.53 6.44
CA MET A 49 7.24 -11.70 7.34
C MET A 49 7.92 -10.54 6.60
N LEU A 50 8.53 -10.80 5.44
CA LEU A 50 9.18 -9.75 4.64
C LEU A 50 8.18 -8.71 4.13
N ILE A 51 7.03 -9.14 3.61
CA ILE A 51 5.99 -8.23 3.09
C ILE A 51 5.45 -7.30 4.18
N PHE A 52 5.17 -7.83 5.37
CA PHE A 52 4.56 -7.05 6.45
C PHE A 52 5.54 -6.28 7.34
N THR A 53 6.86 -6.47 7.18
CA THR A 53 7.86 -5.77 7.99
C THR A 53 8.78 -4.88 7.15
N GLN A 54 9.47 -5.46 6.17
CA GLN A 54 10.48 -4.76 5.38
C GLN A 54 9.90 -4.12 4.12
N TYR A 55 8.92 -4.78 3.49
CA TYR A 55 8.30 -4.36 2.25
C TYR A 55 6.87 -3.82 2.45
N ALA A 56 6.56 -3.28 3.63
CA ALA A 56 5.24 -2.75 3.95
C ALA A 56 4.86 -1.57 3.03
N ALA A 57 5.76 -0.61 2.81
CA ALA A 57 5.52 0.54 1.93
C ALA A 57 5.20 0.14 0.47
N PRO A 58 6.01 -0.71 -0.21
CA PRO A 58 5.64 -1.19 -1.55
C PRO A 58 4.35 -2.04 -1.55
N PHE A 59 4.09 -2.82 -0.48
CA PHE A 59 2.82 -3.57 -0.34
C PHE A 59 1.60 -2.64 -0.26
N GLU A 60 1.69 -1.51 0.44
CA GLU A 60 0.62 -0.51 0.48
C GLU A 60 0.32 0.08 -0.90
N VAL A 61 1.36 0.43 -1.67
CA VAL A 61 1.20 0.92 -3.05
C VAL A 61 0.50 -0.13 -3.92
N LEU A 62 0.93 -1.40 -3.83
CA LEU A 62 0.28 -2.50 -4.55
C LEU A 62 -1.17 -2.67 -4.12
N SER A 63 -1.47 -2.53 -2.83
CA SER A 63 -2.83 -2.66 -2.29
C SER A 63 -3.77 -1.59 -2.86
N VAL A 64 -3.32 -0.34 -2.97
CA VAL A 64 -4.09 0.74 -3.62
C VAL A 64 -4.29 0.47 -5.10
N VAL A 65 -3.27 -0.05 -5.80
CA VAL A 65 -3.38 -0.45 -7.21
C VAL A 65 -4.41 -1.56 -7.38
N LEU A 66 -4.40 -2.58 -6.52
CA LEU A 66 -5.38 -3.67 -6.54
C LEU A 66 -6.79 -3.17 -6.24
N LEU A 67 -6.95 -2.26 -5.29
CA LEU A 67 -8.23 -1.61 -5.00
C LEU A 67 -8.73 -0.81 -6.20
N ALA A 68 -7.88 0.00 -6.82
CA ALA A 68 -8.22 0.77 -8.02
C ALA A 68 -8.60 -0.16 -9.19
N SER A 69 -7.89 -1.27 -9.34
CA SER A 69 -8.20 -2.32 -10.33
C SER A 69 -9.58 -2.93 -10.08
N LEU A 70 -9.90 -3.28 -8.84
CA LEU A 70 -11.23 -3.80 -8.47
C LEU A 70 -12.34 -2.79 -8.77
N ILE A 71 -12.13 -1.51 -8.42
CA ILE A 71 -13.08 -0.44 -8.75
C ILE A 71 -13.26 -0.33 -10.27
N GLY A 72 -12.16 -0.38 -11.04
CA GLY A 72 -12.20 -0.38 -12.50
C GLY A 72 -12.95 -1.57 -13.09
N ALA A 73 -12.74 -2.77 -12.53
CA ALA A 73 -13.44 -3.98 -12.94
C ALA A 73 -14.95 -3.88 -12.66
N ILE A 74 -15.35 -3.38 -11.47
CA ILE A 74 -16.76 -3.14 -11.14
C ILE A 74 -17.37 -2.10 -12.09
N TYR A 75 -16.66 -1.02 -12.38
CA TYR A 75 -17.13 0.01 -13.30
C TYR A 75 -17.37 -0.55 -14.71
N MET A 76 -16.45 -1.38 -15.22
CA MET A 76 -16.60 -2.04 -16.51
C MET A 76 -17.75 -3.05 -16.52
N ALA A 77 -17.90 -3.82 -15.44
CA ALA A 77 -18.97 -4.81 -15.29
C ALA A 77 -20.36 -4.18 -15.13
N LYS A 78 -20.45 -2.95 -14.62
CA LYS A 78 -21.71 -2.22 -14.44
C LYS A 78 -22.49 -2.10 -15.76
N GLY A 79 -21.79 -2.02 -16.90
CA GLY A 79 -22.40 -1.79 -18.21
C GLY A 79 -23.12 -0.43 -18.31
N GLU A 80 -23.44 -0.01 -19.52
CA GLU A 80 -24.25 1.19 -19.78
C GLU A 80 -25.73 0.95 -19.45
N GLY A 81 -26.06 0.73 -18.17
CA GLY A 81 -27.44 0.56 -17.72
C GLY A 81 -28.20 1.89 -17.64
N ASN A 82 -28.35 2.63 -18.74
CA ASN A 82 -29.46 3.56 -18.99
C ASN A 82 -29.43 4.12 -20.44
N LYS A 83 -29.89 3.31 -21.40
CA LYS A 83 -30.73 3.79 -22.51
C LYS A 83 -31.96 2.88 -22.55
#